data_AF-A0A7K3XQP4-F1
#
_entry.id   AF-A0A7K3XQP4-F1
#
_cell.length_a   1.000
_cell.length_b   1.000
_cell.length_c   1.000
_cell.angle_alpha   90.00
_cell.angle_beta   90.00
_cell.angle_gamma   90.00
#
_symmetry.space_group_name_H-M   'P 1'
#
loop_
_entity.id
_entity.type
_entity.pdbx_description
1 polymer ?
#
loop_
_entity_poly.entity_id
_entity_poly.type
_entity_poly.pdbx_seq_one_letter_code
_entity_poly.pdbx_strand_id
1 'polypeptide(L)'
;MRTTIYFVFLLAVILSSQKIALAGSETGNLRCEYLVNPIGIDSPNPRFSWMMVDGRSEAAQSAYELFVGTDSSKVASGVGDKWTTGKVTSAAMLTEYNGSLLDPFTRYFWRVRVYDAGGNPSTVSAPASFETGMMKMDNWKGSWITDTRDIRLKPAPYFRDEFIAGKKVTSARAYIAVAGLFELYVNGEKVGNHRLDPMYTRFDRRTLYLTHDITKMLKEGKNAVGVLLGNGWYNHQSTAVWYFDEAPWRARPSFCMDIRITYSDGSQETVTSGTDWKTALSPVVFNSIYTGEHVDGRLAQAGWNTPGFDDSKWKNSIPVGTPSTNIVAQALQ
;
A
#
# COMPACT_ATOMS: atom_id res chain seq x y z
N MET A 1 -28.59 88.58 30.07
CA MET A 1 -28.28 87.71 28.92
C MET A 1 -27.58 86.46 29.46
N ARG A 2 -28.00 85.27 28.99
CA ARG A 2 -27.51 83.91 29.30
C ARG A 2 -28.35 83.09 30.28
N THR A 3 -29.25 82.30 29.70
CA THR A 3 -29.93 81.14 30.29
C THR A 3 -29.13 79.89 29.88
N THR A 4 -28.71 79.06 30.82
CA THR A 4 -27.96 77.82 30.55
C THR A 4 -28.93 76.64 30.62
N ILE A 5 -29.08 75.90 29.52
CA ILE A 5 -29.86 74.66 29.43
C ILE A 5 -28.87 73.49 29.40
N TYR A 6 -28.99 72.54 30.32
CA TYR A 6 -28.25 71.28 30.31
C TYR A 6 -29.05 70.22 29.55
N PHE A 7 -28.48 69.68 28.47
CA PHE A 7 -28.99 68.50 27.78
C PHE A 7 -28.21 67.27 28.28
N VAL A 8 -28.90 66.35 28.96
CA VAL A 8 -28.36 65.03 29.33
C VAL A 8 -28.65 64.08 28.17
N PHE A 9 -27.60 63.64 27.48
CA PHE A 9 -27.70 62.58 26.47
C PHE A 9 -27.53 61.22 27.16
N LEU A 10 -28.60 60.41 27.17
CA LEU A 10 -28.57 59.03 27.64
C LEU A 10 -28.11 58.14 26.47
N LEU A 11 -26.91 57.58 26.55
CA LEU A 11 -26.38 56.63 25.55
C LEU A 11 -26.84 55.20 25.93
N ALA A 12 -27.79 54.64 25.18
CA ALA A 12 -28.18 53.24 25.32
C ALA A 12 -27.17 52.35 24.58
N VAL A 13 -26.38 51.57 25.32
CA VAL A 13 -25.48 50.56 24.76
C VAL A 13 -26.28 49.29 24.46
N ILE A 14 -26.48 49.00 23.18
CA ILE A 14 -27.05 47.73 22.71
C ILE A 14 -25.92 46.70 22.69
N LEU A 15 -25.88 45.83 23.71
CA LEU A 15 -25.01 44.64 23.73
C LEU A 15 -25.54 43.61 22.73
N SER A 16 -24.99 43.58 21.52
CA SER A 16 -25.19 42.47 20.59
C SER A 16 -24.45 41.23 21.12
N SER A 17 -25.18 40.21 21.54
CA SER A 17 -24.61 38.91 21.88
C SER A 17 -24.12 38.20 20.61
N GLN A 18 -22.83 38.35 20.29
CA GLN A 18 -22.19 37.47 19.33
C GLN A 18 -22.08 36.08 19.96
N LYS A 19 -22.90 35.13 19.51
CA LYS A 19 -22.67 33.71 19.79
C LYS A 19 -21.33 33.34 19.15
N ILE A 20 -20.30 33.16 19.97
CA ILE A 20 -19.08 32.46 19.54
C ILE A 20 -19.53 31.04 19.20
N ALA A 21 -19.58 30.70 17.91
CA ALA A 21 -19.72 29.32 17.49
C ALA A 21 -18.46 28.59 17.95
N LEU A 22 -18.57 27.82 19.05
CA LEU A 22 -17.55 26.85 19.40
C LEU A 22 -17.37 25.93 18.19
N ALA A 23 -16.13 25.73 17.77
CA ALA A 23 -15.81 24.80 16.69
C ALA A 23 -16.45 23.44 17.03
N GLY A 24 -17.35 22.97 16.16
CA GLY A 24 -17.99 21.67 16.32
C GLY A 24 -16.96 20.55 16.22
N SER A 25 -17.32 19.35 16.69
CA SER A 25 -16.44 18.19 16.59
C SER A 25 -16.09 17.90 15.13
N GLU A 26 -14.85 17.52 14.87
CA GLU A 26 -14.37 17.06 13.58
C GLU A 26 -13.93 15.59 13.67
N THR A 27 -13.84 14.94 12.51
CA THR A 27 -13.27 13.59 12.42
C THR A 27 -11.90 13.67 11.76
N GLY A 28 -10.87 13.15 12.44
CA GLY A 28 -9.49 13.12 11.96
C GLY A 28 -8.88 11.72 11.99
N ASN A 29 -7.65 11.62 11.46
CA ASN A 29 -6.80 10.42 11.50
C ASN A 29 -7.51 9.12 11.08
N LEU A 30 -8.23 9.18 9.94
CA LEU A 30 -8.91 8.03 9.36
C LEU A 30 -7.89 6.98 8.89
N ARG A 31 -8.05 5.74 9.38
CA ARG A 31 -7.17 4.63 9.05
C ARG A 31 -7.95 3.35 8.77
N CYS A 32 -7.47 2.59 7.79
CA CYS A 32 -7.93 1.23 7.47
C CYS A 32 -6.79 0.27 7.82
N GLU A 33 -7.05 -0.76 8.62
CA GLU A 33 -6.01 -1.68 9.13
C GLU A 33 -4.82 -0.91 9.74
N TYR A 34 -5.11 0.16 10.49
CA TYR A 34 -4.14 1.08 11.12
C TYR A 34 -3.26 1.90 10.17
N LEU A 35 -3.49 1.80 8.85
CA LEU A 35 -2.76 2.51 7.80
C LEU A 35 -3.59 3.65 7.19
N VAL A 36 -2.91 4.68 6.70
CA VAL A 36 -3.54 5.80 5.99
C VAL A 36 -3.67 5.46 4.51
N ASN A 37 -4.90 5.44 3.99
CA ASN A 37 -5.20 5.17 2.59
C ASN A 37 -4.44 3.95 1.99
N PRO A 38 -4.43 2.78 2.66
CA PRO A 38 -3.59 1.67 2.25
C PRO A 38 -4.02 1.09 0.91
N ILE A 39 -3.04 0.55 0.18
CA ILE A 39 -3.26 -0.27 -1.00
C ILE A 39 -2.78 -1.70 -0.75
N GLY A 40 -3.47 -2.68 -1.31
CA GLY A 40 -3.13 -4.09 -1.13
C GLY A 40 -3.63 -4.69 0.18
N ILE A 41 -4.88 -4.41 0.59
CA ILE A 41 -5.48 -5.05 1.78
C ILE A 41 -6.19 -6.36 1.39
N ASP A 42 -5.84 -7.44 2.08
CA ASP A 42 -6.48 -8.76 1.87
C ASP A 42 -7.59 -9.09 2.87
N SER A 43 -7.72 -8.32 3.95
CA SER A 43 -8.77 -8.58 4.95
C SER A 43 -10.14 -8.47 4.28
N PRO A 44 -11.00 -9.50 4.35
CA PRO A 44 -12.36 -9.41 3.83
C PRO A 44 -13.21 -8.44 4.65
N ASN A 45 -12.84 -8.24 5.91
CA ASN A 45 -13.48 -7.36 6.87
C ASN A 45 -12.44 -6.38 7.43
N PRO A 46 -11.98 -5.39 6.64
CA PRO A 46 -10.99 -4.43 7.12
C PRO A 46 -11.53 -3.60 8.29
N ARG A 47 -10.66 -3.26 9.23
CA ARG A 47 -10.96 -2.43 10.39
C ARG A 47 -10.76 -0.95 10.07
N PHE A 48 -11.76 -0.14 10.36
CA PHE A 48 -11.70 1.31 10.28
C PHE A 48 -11.49 1.90 11.66
N SER A 49 -10.59 2.87 11.75
CA SER A 49 -10.38 3.66 12.97
C SER A 49 -10.31 5.14 12.65
N TRP A 50 -10.74 5.95 13.61
CA TRP A 50 -10.79 7.40 13.49
C TRP A 50 -10.50 8.04 14.84
N MET A 51 -10.31 9.36 14.82
CA MET A 51 -10.22 10.18 16.03
C MET A 51 -11.26 11.30 15.97
N MET A 52 -11.93 11.54 17.08
CA MET A 52 -12.72 12.77 17.26
C MET A 52 -11.74 13.90 17.61
N VAL A 53 -11.83 15.00 16.87
CA VAL A 53 -11.05 16.21 17.12
C VAL A 53 -12.01 17.27 17.63
N ASP A 54 -11.89 17.61 18.90
CA ASP A 54 -12.77 18.56 19.58
C ASP A 54 -12.02 19.25 20.72
N GLY A 55 -12.00 20.58 20.70
CA GLY A 55 -11.25 21.39 21.67
C GLY A 55 -11.99 21.63 22.99
N ARG A 56 -13.25 21.21 23.11
CA ARG A 56 -14.05 21.39 24.33
C ARG A 56 -13.55 20.47 25.45
N SER A 57 -13.52 20.97 26.68
CA SER A 57 -13.36 20.12 27.86
C SER A 57 -14.53 19.13 27.93
N GLU A 58 -14.24 17.85 28.20
CA GLU A 58 -15.22 16.76 28.24
C GLU A 58 -15.85 16.37 26.89
N ALA A 59 -15.23 16.75 25.77
CA ALA A 59 -15.65 16.25 24.47
C ALA A 59 -15.59 14.71 24.43
N ALA A 60 -16.70 14.10 24.03
CA ALA A 60 -16.83 12.66 23.93
C ALA A 60 -17.71 12.27 22.74
N GLN A 61 -17.42 11.12 22.14
CA GLN A 61 -18.26 10.51 21.12
C GLN A 61 -19.40 9.72 21.79
N SER A 62 -20.64 9.95 21.36
CA SER A 62 -21.81 9.19 21.77
C SER A 62 -22.28 8.16 20.73
N ALA A 63 -22.02 8.44 19.45
CA ALA A 63 -22.41 7.57 18.34
C ALA A 63 -21.52 7.80 17.12
N TYR A 64 -21.60 6.88 16.15
CA TYR A 64 -20.97 7.01 14.84
C TYR A 64 -21.88 6.49 13.72
N GLU A 65 -21.54 6.86 12.48
CA GLU A 65 -22.17 6.36 11.27
C GLU A 65 -21.12 6.27 10.15
N LEU A 66 -20.91 5.06 9.62
CA LEU A 66 -19.96 4.77 8.55
C LEU A 66 -20.66 4.61 7.22
N PHE A 67 -19.99 5.06 6.16
CA PHE A 67 -20.40 4.92 4.77
C PHE A 67 -19.20 4.40 3.99
N VAL A 68 -19.36 3.28 3.29
CA VAL A 68 -18.32 2.65 2.47
C VAL A 68 -18.87 2.38 1.09
N GLY A 69 -18.10 2.73 0.06
CA GLY A 69 -18.52 2.54 -1.31
C GLY A 69 -17.42 2.69 -2.35
N THR A 70 -17.77 2.49 -3.61
CA THR A 70 -16.83 2.57 -4.75
C THR A 70 -16.77 3.96 -5.40
N ASP A 71 -17.81 4.79 -5.18
CA ASP A 71 -17.92 6.15 -5.68
C ASP A 71 -17.62 7.16 -4.56
N SER A 72 -16.47 7.83 -4.66
CA SER A 72 -16.02 8.81 -3.66
C SER A 72 -16.99 9.97 -3.45
N SER A 73 -17.69 10.41 -4.50
CA SER A 73 -18.64 11.53 -4.43
C SER A 73 -19.91 11.12 -3.71
N LYS A 74 -20.42 9.92 -3.99
CA LYS A 74 -21.57 9.35 -3.25
C LYS A 74 -21.22 9.12 -1.78
N VAL A 75 -20.05 8.54 -1.51
CA VAL A 75 -19.58 8.34 -0.13
C VAL A 75 -19.47 9.68 0.59
N ALA A 76 -18.89 10.72 -0.04
CA ALA A 76 -18.85 12.07 0.52
C ALA A 76 -20.25 12.61 0.89
N SER A 77 -21.26 12.37 0.05
CA SER A 77 -22.65 12.76 0.34
C SER A 77 -23.37 11.87 1.37
N GLY A 78 -22.77 10.78 1.83
CA GLY A 78 -23.40 9.84 2.78
C GLY A 78 -24.21 8.73 2.15
N VAL A 79 -23.74 8.24 1.02
CA VAL A 79 -24.30 7.06 0.36
C VAL A 79 -23.16 6.07 0.16
N GLY A 80 -23.22 4.94 0.87
CA GLY A 80 -22.30 3.82 0.69
C GLY A 80 -23.00 2.65 0.00
N ASP A 81 -22.58 2.29 -1.21
CA ASP A 81 -23.11 1.16 -1.99
C ASP A 81 -22.59 -0.20 -1.51
N LYS A 82 -21.57 -0.22 -0.65
CA LYS A 82 -20.98 -1.45 -0.08
C LYS A 82 -21.33 -1.65 1.38
N TRP A 83 -21.44 -0.57 2.15
CA TRP A 83 -21.87 -0.62 3.55
C TRP A 83 -22.32 0.75 4.05
N THR A 84 -23.40 0.77 4.83
CA THR A 84 -23.79 1.90 5.66
C THR A 84 -24.25 1.34 7.00
N THR A 85 -23.74 1.86 8.11
CA THR A 85 -24.08 1.33 9.45
C THR A 85 -25.42 1.86 9.96
N GLY A 86 -25.88 3.00 9.45
CA GLY A 86 -26.80 3.87 10.21
C GLY A 86 -26.14 4.42 11.47
N LYS A 87 -26.90 5.15 12.29
CA LYS A 87 -26.41 5.70 13.57
C LYS A 87 -26.25 4.57 14.60
N VAL A 88 -25.01 4.27 14.97
CA VAL A 88 -24.65 3.30 16.01
C VAL A 88 -24.32 4.04 17.30
N THR A 89 -25.12 3.85 18.35
CA THR A 89 -24.86 4.41 19.69
C THR A 89 -23.70 3.69 20.35
N SER A 90 -22.50 4.29 20.28
CA SER A 90 -21.27 3.74 20.83
C SER A 90 -20.17 4.80 20.87
N ALA A 91 -19.35 4.75 21.93
CA ALA A 91 -18.12 5.54 22.05
C ALA A 91 -16.92 4.90 21.33
N ALA A 92 -17.11 3.76 20.64
CA ALA A 92 -16.03 3.07 19.94
C ALA A 92 -15.47 3.90 18.78
N MET A 93 -14.15 3.90 18.63
CA MET A 93 -13.40 4.58 17.56
C MET A 93 -12.68 3.60 16.62
N LEU A 94 -13.06 2.32 16.70
CA LEU A 94 -12.58 1.22 15.88
C LEU A 94 -13.78 0.34 15.55
N THR A 95 -13.97 0.01 14.27
CA THR A 95 -15.07 -0.85 13.82
C THR A 95 -14.63 -1.69 12.63
N GLU A 96 -15.00 -2.96 12.66
CA GLU A 96 -14.76 -3.89 11.56
C GLU A 96 -15.81 -3.74 10.47
N TYR A 97 -15.39 -3.79 9.21
CA TYR A 97 -16.30 -3.80 8.07
C TYR A 97 -17.24 -4.99 8.14
N ASN A 98 -18.55 -4.73 8.03
CA ASN A 98 -19.59 -5.76 8.06
C ASN A 98 -20.61 -5.55 6.92
N GLY A 99 -20.10 -5.16 5.75
CA GLY A 99 -20.91 -4.92 4.55
C GLY A 99 -20.92 -6.10 3.59
N SER A 100 -21.29 -5.81 2.33
CA SER A 100 -21.22 -6.78 1.24
C SER A 100 -19.79 -7.27 0.97
N LEU A 101 -19.63 -8.41 0.29
CA LEU A 101 -18.29 -8.89 -0.08
C LEU A 101 -17.47 -7.83 -0.85
N LEU A 102 -16.20 -7.72 -0.47
CA LEU A 102 -15.21 -6.92 -1.15
C LEU A 102 -14.61 -7.70 -2.32
N ASP A 103 -14.39 -7.00 -3.42
CA ASP A 103 -13.83 -7.51 -4.66
C ASP A 103 -12.30 -7.28 -4.64
N PRO A 104 -11.49 -8.17 -5.25
CA PRO A 104 -10.05 -7.94 -5.36
C PRO A 104 -9.75 -6.74 -6.27
N PHE A 105 -8.55 -6.16 -6.13
CA PHE A 105 -8.06 -5.07 -6.99
C PHE A 105 -8.98 -3.84 -7.06
N THR A 106 -9.76 -3.58 -6.00
CA THR A 106 -10.82 -2.58 -6.01
C THR A 106 -10.54 -1.52 -4.96
N ARG A 107 -10.64 -0.25 -5.38
CA ARG A 107 -10.55 0.89 -4.47
C ARG A 107 -11.92 1.17 -3.87
N TYR A 108 -11.96 1.24 -2.56
CA TYR A 108 -13.10 1.66 -1.78
C TYR A 108 -12.81 2.99 -1.11
N PHE A 109 -13.84 3.81 -1.02
CA PHE A 109 -13.86 5.04 -0.27
C PHE A 109 -14.74 4.85 0.95
N TRP A 110 -14.35 5.47 2.05
CA TRP A 110 -15.14 5.44 3.26
C TRP A 110 -15.06 6.76 4.00
N ARG A 111 -16.12 7.07 4.73
CA ARG A 111 -16.14 8.18 5.67
C ARG A 111 -16.91 7.80 6.92
N VAL A 112 -16.63 8.50 8.01
CA VAL A 112 -17.36 8.37 9.27
C VAL A 112 -17.89 9.73 9.72
N ARG A 113 -19.13 9.74 10.16
CA ARG A 113 -19.75 10.85 10.90
C ARG A 113 -19.77 10.44 12.37
N VAL A 114 -19.22 11.27 13.25
CA VAL A 114 -19.31 11.04 14.69
C VAL A 114 -20.37 11.97 15.30
N TYR A 115 -20.93 11.59 16.43
CA TYR A 115 -21.86 12.43 17.18
C TYR A 115 -21.27 12.72 18.56
N ASP A 116 -21.30 13.98 18.97
CA ASP A 116 -20.78 14.41 20.27
C ASP A 116 -21.66 13.96 21.45
N ALA A 117 -21.25 14.25 22.67
CA ALA A 117 -22.00 13.91 23.89
C ALA A 117 -23.41 14.51 23.93
N GLY A 118 -23.63 15.66 23.27
CA GLY A 118 -24.93 16.29 23.10
C GLY A 118 -25.77 15.71 21.96
N GLY A 119 -25.24 14.71 21.23
CA GLY A 119 -25.89 14.07 20.09
C GLY A 119 -25.79 14.88 18.79
N ASN A 120 -24.99 15.95 18.75
CA ASN A 120 -24.80 16.77 17.55
C ASN A 120 -23.81 16.08 16.60
N PRO A 121 -24.09 16.04 15.29
CA PRO A 121 -23.16 15.47 14.32
C PRO A 121 -21.90 16.33 14.17
N SER A 122 -20.78 15.67 13.93
CA SER A 122 -19.52 16.31 13.56
C SER A 122 -19.59 16.98 12.19
N THR A 123 -18.66 17.89 11.94
CA THR A 123 -18.33 18.30 10.57
C THR A 123 -17.93 17.06 9.77
N VAL A 124 -18.38 17.00 8.52
CA VAL A 124 -18.11 15.86 7.63
C VAL A 124 -16.64 15.89 7.19
N SER A 125 -15.92 14.79 7.38
CA SER A 125 -14.56 14.63 6.86
C SER A 125 -14.57 14.31 5.36
N ALA A 126 -13.47 14.67 4.68
CA ALA A 126 -13.21 14.14 3.35
C ALA A 126 -13.11 12.60 3.43
N PRO A 127 -13.66 11.85 2.45
CA PRO A 127 -13.54 10.40 2.44
C PRO A 127 -12.08 9.96 2.43
N ALA A 128 -11.76 8.99 3.29
CA ALA A 128 -10.55 8.18 3.17
C ALA A 128 -10.78 7.04 2.17
N SER A 129 -9.73 6.29 1.87
CA SER A 129 -9.81 5.15 0.96
C SER A 129 -9.05 3.94 1.50
N PHE A 130 -9.28 2.79 0.90
CA PHE A 130 -8.39 1.64 0.93
C PHE A 130 -8.54 0.89 -0.40
N GLU A 131 -7.54 0.13 -0.81
CA GLU A 131 -7.59 -0.67 -2.03
C GLU A 131 -7.29 -2.13 -1.68
N THR A 132 -8.17 -3.03 -2.12
CA THR A 132 -7.98 -4.46 -1.91
C THR A 132 -6.88 -5.01 -2.82
N GLY A 133 -6.17 -6.02 -2.32
CA GLY A 133 -5.08 -6.65 -3.03
C GLY A 133 -5.50 -7.91 -3.80
N MET A 134 -4.62 -8.91 -3.76
CA MET A 134 -4.85 -10.23 -4.34
C MET A 134 -5.99 -10.97 -3.64
N MET A 135 -6.17 -10.85 -2.32
CA MET A 135 -7.18 -11.52 -1.46
C MET A 135 -7.16 -13.05 -1.45
N LYS A 136 -6.84 -13.70 -2.57
CA LYS A 136 -6.80 -15.16 -2.77
C LYS A 136 -5.62 -15.51 -3.66
N MET A 137 -5.06 -16.69 -3.45
CA MET A 137 -3.90 -17.16 -4.21
C MET A 137 -4.22 -17.36 -5.70
N ASP A 138 -5.45 -17.75 -6.03
CA ASP A 138 -5.90 -17.99 -7.41
C ASP A 138 -5.94 -16.72 -8.28
N ASN A 139 -5.82 -15.54 -7.68
CA ASN A 139 -5.77 -14.27 -8.40
C ASN A 139 -4.38 -13.95 -9.00
N TRP A 140 -3.33 -14.67 -8.57
CA TRP A 140 -2.00 -14.58 -9.17
C TRP A 140 -1.98 -15.22 -10.56
N LYS A 141 -1.42 -14.52 -11.54
CA LYS A 141 -1.23 -15.03 -12.90
C LYS A 141 0.23 -15.38 -13.21
N GLY A 142 1.18 -14.70 -12.57
CA GLY A 142 2.60 -14.95 -12.71
C GLY A 142 3.05 -16.28 -12.15
N SER A 143 4.23 -16.69 -12.59
CA SER A 143 4.95 -17.85 -12.09
C SER A 143 6.04 -17.42 -11.12
N TRP A 144 6.29 -18.24 -10.11
CA TRP A 144 7.46 -18.10 -9.25
C TRP A 144 8.73 -18.41 -10.05
N ILE A 145 9.67 -17.46 -10.06
CA ILE A 145 10.91 -17.55 -10.83
C ILE A 145 12.15 -17.26 -9.97
N THR A 146 13.28 -17.86 -10.36
CA THR A 146 14.62 -17.63 -9.78
C THR A 146 15.70 -17.67 -10.87
N ASP A 147 16.96 -17.41 -10.52
CA ASP A 147 18.11 -17.40 -11.44
C ASP A 147 18.78 -18.78 -11.53
N THR A 148 18.80 -19.51 -10.42
CA THR A 148 19.38 -20.85 -10.29
C THR A 148 18.75 -21.61 -9.12
N ARG A 149 18.98 -22.92 -9.02
CA ARG A 149 18.62 -23.72 -7.83
C ARG A 149 19.76 -23.84 -6.83
N ASP A 150 20.93 -23.27 -7.12
CA ASP A 150 22.08 -23.30 -6.24
C ASP A 150 21.92 -22.31 -5.07
N ILE A 151 21.59 -22.84 -3.90
CA ILE A 151 21.43 -22.07 -2.66
C ILE A 151 22.74 -21.49 -2.13
N ARG A 152 23.90 -22.00 -2.57
CA ARG A 152 25.24 -21.56 -2.15
C ARG A 152 25.77 -20.41 -3.02
N LEU A 153 25.11 -20.10 -4.13
CA LEU A 153 25.44 -18.94 -4.94
C LEU A 153 25.16 -17.65 -4.15
N LYS A 154 26.21 -16.87 -3.91
CA LYS A 154 26.19 -15.69 -3.02
C LYS A 154 25.68 -14.41 -3.67
N PRO A 155 26.07 -14.05 -4.91
CA PRO A 155 25.69 -12.77 -5.51
C PRO A 155 24.17 -12.63 -5.63
N ALA A 156 23.67 -11.39 -5.51
CA ALA A 156 22.28 -11.08 -5.76
C ALA A 156 22.00 -11.07 -7.27
N PRO A 157 20.91 -11.70 -7.74
CA PRO A 157 20.52 -11.65 -9.14
C PRO A 157 19.64 -10.43 -9.46
N TYR A 158 19.90 -9.82 -10.62
CA TYR A 158 18.94 -8.98 -11.32
C TYR A 158 17.98 -9.84 -12.13
N PHE A 159 16.74 -9.38 -12.24
CA PHE A 159 15.72 -9.88 -13.16
C PHE A 159 15.11 -8.70 -13.90
N ARG A 160 14.93 -8.82 -15.21
CA ARG A 160 14.31 -7.77 -16.01
C ARG A 160 13.32 -8.33 -17.01
N ASP A 161 12.39 -7.47 -17.39
CA ASP A 161 11.51 -7.67 -18.54
C ASP A 161 11.17 -6.33 -19.19
N GLU A 162 10.85 -6.36 -20.48
CA GLU A 162 10.37 -5.21 -21.25
C GLU A 162 9.00 -5.50 -21.85
N PHE A 163 8.09 -4.54 -21.71
CA PHE A 163 6.73 -4.67 -22.22
C PHE A 163 6.26 -3.37 -22.86
N ILE A 164 5.18 -3.45 -23.64
CA ILE A 164 4.59 -2.30 -24.33
C ILE A 164 3.24 -1.99 -23.70
N ALA A 165 3.12 -0.82 -23.07
CA ALA A 165 1.84 -0.28 -22.67
C ALA A 165 1.20 0.41 -23.90
N GLY A 166 0.34 -0.31 -24.62
CA GLY A 166 -0.15 0.11 -25.94
C GLY A 166 -1.11 1.30 -25.95
N LYS A 167 -1.53 1.79 -24.78
CA LYS A 167 -2.49 2.88 -24.62
C LYS A 167 -2.12 3.74 -23.41
N LYS A 168 -2.77 4.90 -23.27
CA LYS A 168 -2.65 5.76 -22.11
C LYS A 168 -3.07 5.04 -20.82
N VAL A 169 -2.15 4.95 -19.86
CA VAL A 169 -2.35 4.33 -18.54
C VAL A 169 -3.16 5.27 -17.64
N THR A 170 -4.20 4.73 -16.99
CA THR A 170 -5.00 5.41 -15.96
C THR A 170 -4.56 5.00 -14.56
N SER A 171 -4.28 3.71 -14.36
CA SER A 171 -3.73 3.18 -13.11
C SER A 171 -2.83 1.98 -13.40
N ALA A 172 -1.80 1.83 -12.57
CA ALA A 172 -0.98 0.63 -12.55
C ALA A 172 -0.57 0.24 -11.13
N ARG A 173 -0.65 -1.05 -10.84
CA ARG A 173 -0.26 -1.66 -9.57
C ARG A 173 0.70 -2.81 -9.81
N ALA A 174 1.82 -2.82 -9.10
CA ALA A 174 2.72 -3.97 -9.03
C ALA A 174 2.44 -4.75 -7.75
N TYR A 175 2.04 -6.01 -7.90
CA TYR A 175 1.89 -6.98 -6.81
C TYR A 175 3.08 -7.92 -6.88
N ILE A 176 3.91 -7.95 -5.84
CA ILE A 176 5.13 -8.76 -5.83
C ILE A 176 5.23 -9.57 -4.54
N ALA A 177 5.22 -10.90 -4.68
CA ALA A 177 5.47 -11.86 -3.61
C ALA A 177 6.92 -12.33 -3.71
N VAL A 178 7.65 -12.32 -2.60
CA VAL A 178 9.10 -12.63 -2.60
C VAL A 178 9.46 -13.57 -1.47
N ALA A 179 10.28 -14.58 -1.79
CA ALA A 179 11.02 -15.34 -0.82
C ALA A 179 12.49 -14.92 -0.89
N GLY A 180 12.92 -14.15 0.11
CA GLY A 180 14.16 -13.38 0.11
C GLY A 180 13.86 -11.94 0.45
N LEU A 181 14.64 -11.02 -0.11
CA LEU A 181 14.35 -9.59 -0.12
C LEU A 181 14.30 -9.10 -1.57
N PHE A 182 13.74 -7.92 -1.81
CA PHE A 182 13.80 -7.31 -3.13
C PHE A 182 13.97 -5.80 -3.13
N GLU A 183 14.43 -5.29 -4.26
CA GLU A 183 14.18 -3.93 -4.71
C GLU A 183 13.53 -3.98 -6.09
N LEU A 184 12.44 -3.22 -6.27
CA LEU A 184 11.72 -3.11 -7.54
C LEU A 184 12.06 -1.78 -8.22
N TYR A 185 12.22 -1.84 -9.54
CA TYR A 185 12.53 -0.70 -10.40
C TYR A 185 11.60 -0.69 -11.60
N VAL A 186 11.16 0.50 -12.01
CA VAL A 186 10.37 0.71 -13.22
C VAL A 186 10.99 1.88 -13.97
N ASN A 187 11.32 1.67 -15.25
CA ASN A 187 11.90 2.68 -16.13
C ASN A 187 13.12 3.43 -15.53
N GLY A 188 13.99 2.71 -14.82
CA GLY A 188 15.19 3.24 -14.18
C GLY A 188 14.99 3.80 -12.77
N GLU A 189 13.75 4.01 -12.33
CA GLU A 189 13.44 4.56 -11.01
C GLU A 189 13.09 3.46 -10.01
N LYS A 190 13.59 3.59 -8.77
CA LYS A 190 13.25 2.68 -7.68
C LYS A 190 11.80 2.89 -7.23
N VAL A 191 11.05 1.81 -7.08
CA VAL A 191 9.66 1.84 -6.60
C VAL A 191 9.64 1.94 -5.08
N GLY A 192 8.99 2.98 -4.57
CA GLY A 192 8.83 3.22 -3.13
C GLY A 192 10.14 3.57 -2.41
N ASN A 193 10.05 3.72 -1.09
CA ASN A 193 11.17 4.07 -0.21
C ASN A 193 11.47 3.01 0.86
N HIS A 194 10.74 1.89 0.84
CA HIS A 194 10.94 0.80 1.79
C HIS A 194 12.32 0.15 1.64
N ARG A 195 12.72 -0.58 2.69
CA ARG A 195 14.00 -1.29 2.78
C ARG A 195 13.75 -2.63 3.43
N LEU A 196 14.51 -3.64 3.00
CA LEU A 196 14.43 -4.99 3.54
C LEU A 196 13.01 -5.58 3.46
N ASP A 197 12.28 -5.26 2.39
CA ASP A 197 11.02 -5.91 2.07
C ASP A 197 11.24 -7.25 1.37
N PRO A 198 10.33 -8.24 1.56
CA PRO A 198 9.26 -8.24 2.56
C PRO A 198 9.76 -8.54 3.98
N MET A 199 8.90 -8.31 4.97
CA MET A 199 9.16 -8.73 6.35
C MET A 199 9.41 -10.25 6.46
N TYR A 200 10.20 -10.63 7.47
CA TYR A 200 10.47 -12.03 7.77
C TYR A 200 9.20 -12.79 8.19
N THR A 201 9.01 -13.95 7.56
CA THR A 201 8.04 -14.97 7.97
C THR A 201 8.70 -16.35 7.94
N ARG A 202 7.98 -17.36 8.45
CA ARG A 202 8.33 -18.74 8.18
C ARG A 202 7.89 -19.09 6.75
N PHE A 203 8.82 -19.01 5.79
CA PHE A 203 8.52 -19.00 4.35
C PHE A 203 7.81 -20.26 3.82
N ASP A 204 7.93 -21.42 4.48
CA ASP A 204 7.17 -22.64 4.18
C ASP A 204 5.71 -22.62 4.67
N ARG A 205 5.33 -21.60 5.46
CA ARG A 205 3.99 -21.45 6.06
C ARG A 205 3.25 -20.21 5.61
N ARG A 206 3.97 -19.13 5.33
CA ARG A 206 3.40 -17.85 4.93
C ARG A 206 4.43 -17.07 4.13
N THR A 207 4.04 -16.60 2.96
CA THR A 207 4.85 -15.68 2.15
C THR A 207 4.10 -14.36 2.05
N LEU A 208 4.83 -13.25 2.19
CA LEU A 208 4.24 -11.92 2.05
C LEU A 208 4.37 -11.42 0.62
N TYR A 209 3.38 -10.64 0.20
CA TYR A 209 3.49 -9.83 -0.99
C TYR A 209 3.21 -8.36 -0.66
N LEU A 210 3.76 -7.48 -1.50
CA LEU A 210 3.55 -6.04 -1.42
C LEU A 210 2.83 -5.53 -2.66
N THR A 211 2.09 -4.44 -2.48
CA THR A 211 1.43 -3.71 -3.56
C THR A 211 2.05 -2.33 -3.67
N HIS A 212 2.50 -1.95 -4.87
CA HIS A 212 3.01 -0.63 -5.17
C HIS A 212 2.18 0.06 -6.25
N ASP A 213 1.86 1.34 -6.04
CA ASP A 213 1.34 2.19 -7.10
C ASP A 213 2.49 2.65 -8.00
N ILE A 214 2.52 2.14 -9.23
CA ILE A 214 3.53 2.48 -10.24
C ILE A 214 2.91 3.28 -11.40
N THR A 215 1.68 3.81 -11.23
CA THR A 215 0.92 4.51 -12.27
C THR A 215 1.74 5.61 -12.95
N LYS A 216 2.42 6.43 -12.15
CA LYS A 216 3.22 7.58 -12.63
C LYS A 216 4.56 7.18 -13.22
N MET A 217 4.99 5.94 -13.01
CA MET A 217 6.29 5.43 -13.49
C MET A 217 6.17 4.77 -14.86
N LEU A 218 4.96 4.38 -15.26
CA LEU A 218 4.70 3.86 -16.59
C LEU A 218 4.43 4.99 -17.59
N LYS A 219 4.79 4.73 -18.85
CA LYS A 219 4.51 5.59 -20.00
C LYS A 219 3.85 4.81 -21.11
N GLU A 220 3.16 5.49 -22.01
CA GLU A 220 2.68 4.88 -23.24
C GLU A 220 3.88 4.41 -24.10
N GLY A 221 3.76 3.22 -24.69
CA GLY A 221 4.83 2.57 -25.44
C GLY A 221 5.73 1.70 -24.55
N LYS A 222 7.04 1.72 -24.82
CA LYS A 222 8.00 0.77 -24.25
C LYS A 222 8.32 1.08 -22.79
N ASN A 223 8.17 0.10 -21.92
CA ASN A 223 8.50 0.14 -20.50
C ASN A 223 9.46 -1.00 -20.14
N ALA A 224 10.19 -0.84 -19.03
CA ALA A 224 11.01 -1.88 -18.45
C ALA A 224 10.73 -1.98 -16.95
N VAL A 225 10.73 -3.21 -16.46
CA VAL A 225 10.70 -3.52 -15.03
C VAL A 225 11.95 -4.30 -14.65
N GLY A 226 12.49 -3.99 -13.48
CA GLY A 226 13.67 -4.64 -12.93
C GLY A 226 13.46 -5.03 -11.47
N VAL A 227 13.90 -6.22 -11.09
CA VAL A 227 13.90 -6.72 -9.71
C VAL A 227 15.31 -7.13 -9.32
N LEU A 228 15.84 -6.58 -8.23
CA LEU A 228 17.06 -7.06 -7.58
C LEU A 228 16.64 -7.93 -6.39
N LEU A 229 17.02 -9.21 -6.36
CA LEU A 229 16.71 -10.09 -5.22
C LEU A 229 17.87 -10.17 -4.23
N GLY A 230 17.56 -10.01 -2.94
CA GLY A 230 18.46 -10.30 -1.83
C GLY A 230 18.19 -11.67 -1.21
N ASN A 231 19.21 -12.26 -0.59
CA ASN A 231 19.09 -13.52 0.14
C ASN A 231 18.17 -13.41 1.36
N GLY A 232 18.29 -12.32 2.11
CA GLY A 232 17.50 -12.07 3.32
C GLY A 232 17.57 -13.20 4.34
N TRP A 233 16.46 -13.40 5.04
CA TRP A 233 16.25 -14.53 5.94
C TRP A 233 15.88 -15.85 5.22
N TYR A 234 15.53 -15.77 3.93
CA TYR A 234 15.13 -16.95 3.15
C TYR A 234 16.32 -17.81 2.75
N ASN A 235 17.39 -17.19 2.25
CA ASN A 235 18.60 -17.87 1.81
C ASN A 235 19.83 -17.47 2.62
N HIS A 236 19.73 -17.56 3.95
CA HIS A 236 20.79 -17.04 4.82
C HIS A 236 22.16 -17.66 4.50
N GLN A 237 23.12 -16.80 4.10
CA GLN A 237 24.43 -17.24 3.59
C GLN A 237 25.49 -17.45 4.68
N SER A 238 25.39 -16.68 5.78
CA SER A 238 26.33 -16.74 6.90
C SER A 238 25.88 -17.78 7.91
N THR A 239 26.83 -18.45 8.57
CA THR A 239 26.51 -19.31 9.73
C THR A 239 25.79 -18.49 10.79
N ALA A 240 24.63 -18.97 11.22
CA ALA A 240 23.76 -18.29 12.17
C ALA A 240 23.66 -19.07 13.48
N VAL A 241 23.68 -18.37 14.62
CA VAL A 241 23.50 -18.98 15.96
C VAL A 241 22.17 -19.74 16.09
N TRP A 242 21.17 -19.35 15.29
CA TRP A 242 19.85 -19.96 15.23
C TRP A 242 19.66 -20.88 14.02
N TYR A 243 20.75 -21.28 13.35
CA TYR A 243 20.76 -22.19 12.21
C TYR A 243 19.82 -21.78 11.05
N PHE A 244 19.68 -20.47 10.81
CA PHE A 244 18.93 -19.96 9.66
C PHE A 244 19.51 -20.40 8.31
N ASP A 245 20.81 -20.66 8.27
CA ASP A 245 21.48 -21.25 7.12
C ASP A 245 21.15 -22.74 6.91
N GLU A 246 20.52 -23.40 7.88
CA GLU A 246 20.03 -24.79 7.77
C GLU A 246 18.50 -24.87 7.79
N ALA A 247 17.81 -23.73 7.68
CA ALA A 247 16.36 -23.70 7.75
C ALA A 247 15.72 -24.59 6.66
N PRO A 248 14.65 -25.35 6.97
CA PRO A 248 14.06 -26.31 6.04
C PRO A 248 13.40 -25.66 4.81
N TRP A 249 13.07 -24.37 4.88
CA TRP A 249 12.54 -23.59 3.76
C TRP A 249 13.62 -22.98 2.87
N ARG A 250 14.91 -23.12 3.23
CA ARG A 250 16.01 -22.41 2.58
C ARG A 250 16.11 -22.81 1.11
N ALA A 251 15.96 -21.84 0.22
CA ALA A 251 16.23 -21.98 -1.21
C ALA A 251 16.84 -20.70 -1.78
N ARG A 252 17.21 -20.71 -3.07
CA ARG A 252 17.65 -19.50 -3.78
C ARG A 252 16.50 -18.48 -3.85
N PRO A 253 16.75 -17.17 -3.67
CA PRO A 253 15.68 -16.17 -3.70
C PRO A 253 14.82 -16.26 -4.95
N SER A 254 13.53 -16.08 -4.77
CA SER A 254 12.55 -16.18 -5.85
C SER A 254 11.41 -15.20 -5.64
N PHE A 255 10.70 -14.89 -6.71
CA PHE A 255 9.53 -14.02 -6.65
C PHE A 255 8.47 -14.44 -7.66
N CYS A 256 7.24 -14.01 -7.39
CA CYS A 256 6.12 -13.98 -8.32
C CYS A 256 5.60 -12.54 -8.39
N MET A 257 5.33 -12.03 -9.59
CA MET A 257 4.89 -10.66 -9.78
C MET A 257 3.82 -10.53 -10.86
N ASP A 258 2.79 -9.75 -10.55
CA ASP A 258 1.78 -9.28 -11.48
C ASP A 258 1.78 -7.74 -11.49
N ILE A 259 1.99 -7.14 -12.66
CA ILE A 259 1.74 -5.72 -12.90
C ILE A 259 0.38 -5.59 -13.60
N ARG A 260 -0.61 -5.07 -12.88
CA ARG A 260 -1.95 -4.82 -13.41
C ARG A 260 -2.05 -3.39 -13.92
N ILE A 261 -2.42 -3.22 -15.17
CA ILE A 261 -2.54 -1.93 -15.85
C ILE A 261 -4.00 -1.74 -16.25
N THR A 262 -4.56 -0.58 -15.94
CA THR A 262 -5.86 -0.13 -16.47
C THR A 262 -5.64 1.06 -17.40
N TYR A 263 -6.18 0.97 -18.60
CA TYR A 263 -6.05 1.99 -19.63
C TYR A 263 -7.21 3.00 -19.60
N SER A 264 -7.06 4.10 -20.34
CA SER A 264 -8.06 5.17 -20.42
C SER A 264 -9.37 4.75 -21.08
N ASP A 265 -9.37 3.68 -21.86
CA ASP A 265 -10.57 3.10 -22.48
C ASP A 265 -11.26 2.04 -21.60
N GLY A 266 -10.76 1.83 -20.37
CA GLY A 266 -11.27 0.85 -19.43
C GLY A 266 -10.74 -0.58 -19.63
N SER A 267 -9.96 -0.85 -20.69
CA SER A 267 -9.32 -2.15 -20.85
C SER A 267 -8.22 -2.39 -19.81
N GLN A 268 -7.98 -3.67 -19.48
CA GLN A 268 -6.97 -4.08 -18.51
C GLN A 268 -5.96 -5.03 -19.11
N GLU A 269 -4.73 -4.94 -18.64
CA GLU A 269 -3.63 -5.83 -18.99
C GLU A 269 -2.92 -6.31 -17.72
N THR A 270 -2.30 -7.48 -17.78
CA THR A 270 -1.45 -7.99 -16.71
C THR A 270 -0.13 -8.46 -17.31
N VAL A 271 0.96 -7.80 -16.91
CA VAL A 271 2.34 -8.25 -17.19
C VAL A 271 2.76 -9.14 -16.03
N THR A 272 3.24 -10.34 -16.32
CA THR A 272 3.43 -11.39 -15.32
C THR A 272 4.89 -11.86 -15.28
N SER A 273 5.38 -12.24 -14.11
CA SER A 273 6.66 -12.96 -14.00
C SER A 273 6.58 -14.33 -14.68
N GLY A 274 7.59 -14.66 -15.47
CA GLY A 274 7.62 -15.88 -16.29
C GLY A 274 9.03 -16.28 -16.70
N THR A 275 9.15 -17.39 -17.42
CA THR A 275 10.44 -17.96 -17.90
C THR A 275 11.04 -17.20 -19.08
N ASP A 276 10.32 -16.23 -19.61
CA ASP A 276 10.73 -15.24 -20.60
C ASP A 276 11.54 -14.08 -20.00
N TRP A 277 11.41 -13.85 -18.70
CA TRP A 277 12.23 -12.87 -17.97
C TRP A 277 13.72 -13.17 -18.08
N LYS A 278 14.53 -12.12 -18.16
CA LYS A 278 15.98 -12.22 -18.22
C LYS A 278 16.61 -12.04 -16.85
N THR A 279 17.71 -12.73 -16.58
CA THR A 279 18.46 -12.64 -15.33
C THR A 279 19.98 -12.64 -15.54
N ALA A 280 20.67 -11.89 -14.70
CA ALA A 280 22.12 -11.85 -14.58
C ALA A 280 22.53 -11.54 -13.13
N LEU A 281 23.76 -11.86 -12.76
CA LEU A 281 24.28 -11.47 -11.45
C LEU A 281 24.53 -9.96 -11.39
N SER A 282 24.19 -9.36 -10.25
CA SER A 282 24.37 -7.93 -9.99
C SER A 282 25.75 -7.61 -9.41
N PRO A 283 26.09 -6.32 -9.24
CA PRO A 283 27.27 -5.87 -8.48
C PRO A 283 27.30 -6.32 -7.02
N VAL A 284 26.17 -6.68 -6.44
CA VAL A 284 26.10 -7.18 -5.06
C VAL A 284 26.58 -8.62 -5.05
N VAL A 285 27.87 -8.83 -4.81
CA VAL A 285 28.54 -10.14 -4.87
C VAL A 285 28.34 -10.98 -3.61
N PHE A 286 27.91 -10.35 -2.52
CA PHE A 286 27.52 -11.01 -1.28
C PHE A 286 26.53 -10.13 -0.50
N ASN A 287 25.51 -10.73 0.09
CA ASN A 287 24.58 -10.06 1.00
C ASN A 287 24.09 -11.04 2.08
N SER A 288 24.05 -10.57 3.33
CA SER A 288 23.59 -11.30 4.50
C SER A 288 23.07 -10.34 5.56
N ILE A 289 21.99 -10.71 6.25
CA ILE A 289 21.44 -9.91 7.35
C ILE A 289 22.45 -9.74 8.49
N TYR A 290 23.29 -10.74 8.75
CA TYR A 290 24.25 -10.70 9.86
C TYR A 290 25.57 -10.05 9.53
N THR A 291 26.07 -10.22 8.31
CA THR A 291 27.45 -9.87 7.96
C THR A 291 27.56 -8.79 6.89
N GLY A 292 26.44 -8.18 6.51
CA GLY A 292 26.38 -7.02 5.62
C GLY A 292 26.38 -7.38 4.14
N GLU A 293 26.83 -6.43 3.32
CA GLU A 293 26.81 -6.49 1.86
C GLU A 293 28.18 -6.13 1.28
N HIS A 294 28.63 -6.88 0.26
CA HIS A 294 29.80 -6.56 -0.53
C HIS A 294 29.39 -6.24 -1.96
N VAL A 295 29.84 -5.09 -2.46
CA VAL A 295 29.48 -4.59 -3.79
C VAL A 295 30.76 -4.37 -4.61
N ASP A 296 30.81 -4.97 -5.80
CA ASP A 296 31.84 -4.72 -6.81
C ASP A 296 31.29 -3.79 -7.90
N GLY A 297 31.56 -2.49 -7.76
CA GLY A 297 31.09 -1.47 -8.71
C GLY A 297 31.54 -1.68 -10.15
N ARG A 298 32.59 -2.48 -10.41
CA ARG A 298 33.06 -2.79 -11.77
C ARG A 298 32.08 -3.68 -12.55
N LEU A 299 31.19 -4.38 -11.83
CA LEU A 299 30.16 -5.25 -12.41
C LEU A 299 28.85 -4.49 -12.68
N ALA A 300 28.82 -3.16 -12.50
CA ALA A 300 27.63 -2.36 -12.74
C ALA A 300 27.15 -2.45 -14.20
N GLN A 301 25.87 -2.75 -14.36
CA GLN A 301 25.21 -2.87 -15.66
C GLN A 301 24.32 -1.65 -15.85
N ALA A 302 24.90 -0.54 -16.34
CA ALA A 302 24.18 0.72 -16.48
C ALA A 302 22.94 0.56 -17.37
N GLY A 303 21.79 1.07 -16.91
CA GLY A 303 20.53 1.02 -17.65
C GLY A 303 19.82 -0.33 -17.67
N TRP A 304 20.26 -1.35 -16.91
CA TRP A 304 19.65 -2.69 -16.91
C TRP A 304 18.13 -2.70 -16.65
N ASN A 305 17.64 -1.72 -15.89
CA ASN A 305 16.24 -1.51 -15.51
C ASN A 305 15.53 -0.43 -16.35
N THR A 306 16.08 -0.06 -17.51
CA THR A 306 15.49 0.89 -18.47
C THR A 306 15.12 0.20 -19.78
N PRO A 307 14.15 0.75 -20.55
CA PRO A 307 13.83 0.24 -21.88
C PRO A 307 14.99 0.38 -22.86
N GLY A 308 15.21 -0.64 -23.70
CA GLY A 308 16.24 -0.64 -24.74
C GLY A 308 17.62 -1.14 -24.28
N PHE A 309 17.73 -1.69 -23.08
CA PHE A 309 18.97 -2.33 -22.62
C PHE A 309 19.21 -3.64 -23.37
N ASP A 310 20.46 -3.87 -23.81
CA ASP A 310 20.88 -5.11 -24.46
C ASP A 310 21.14 -6.21 -23.42
N ASP A 311 20.16 -7.10 -23.27
CA ASP A 311 20.22 -8.27 -22.38
C ASP A 311 20.49 -9.58 -23.14
N SER A 312 21.03 -9.52 -24.36
CA SER A 312 21.31 -10.70 -25.17
C SER A 312 22.25 -11.71 -24.50
N LYS A 313 23.09 -11.24 -23.57
CA LYS A 313 24.00 -12.07 -22.75
C LYS A 313 23.37 -12.56 -21.44
N TRP A 314 22.19 -12.06 -21.08
CA TRP A 314 21.47 -12.50 -19.89
C TRP A 314 20.79 -13.83 -20.17
N LYS A 315 20.64 -14.63 -19.12
CA LYS A 315 19.98 -15.93 -19.21
C LYS A 315 18.48 -15.74 -19.00
N ASN A 316 17.69 -16.70 -19.44
CA ASN A 316 16.28 -16.75 -19.04
C ASN A 316 16.19 -17.16 -17.56
N SER A 317 15.15 -16.67 -16.88
CA SER A 317 14.78 -17.12 -15.55
C SER A 317 14.33 -18.59 -15.58
N ILE A 318 14.31 -19.24 -14.41
CA ILE A 318 13.82 -20.60 -14.26
C ILE A 318 12.61 -20.65 -13.33
N PRO A 319 11.63 -21.55 -13.59
CA PRO A 319 10.46 -21.68 -12.74
C PRO A 319 10.79 -22.49 -11.48
N VAL A 320 10.17 -22.11 -10.37
CA VAL A 320 10.23 -22.83 -9.07
C VAL A 320 8.84 -22.95 -8.46
N GLY A 321 8.71 -23.83 -7.47
CA GLY A 321 7.47 -23.96 -6.72
C GLY A 321 7.19 -22.75 -5.84
N THR A 322 5.92 -22.51 -5.52
CA THR A 322 5.55 -21.51 -4.51
C THR A 322 6.18 -21.86 -3.15
N PRO A 323 6.80 -20.92 -2.44
CA PRO A 323 7.39 -21.17 -1.13
C PRO A 323 6.38 -21.63 -0.08
N SER A 324 5.13 -21.17 -0.18
CA SER A 324 4.02 -21.57 0.70
C SER A 324 2.69 -21.57 -0.02
N THR A 325 1.70 -22.26 0.53
CA THR A 325 0.29 -22.20 0.10
C THR A 325 -0.49 -21.02 0.66
N ASN A 326 0.15 -20.14 1.44
CA ASN A 326 -0.47 -18.99 2.08
C ASN A 326 0.30 -17.71 1.72
N ILE A 327 -0.10 -17.06 0.63
CA ILE A 327 0.45 -15.80 0.17
C ILE A 327 -0.51 -14.68 0.59
N VAL A 328 -0.04 -13.73 1.40
CA VAL A 328 -0.89 -12.66 1.96
C VAL A 328 -0.22 -11.31 1.91
N ALA A 329 -1.03 -10.26 1.86
CA ALA A 329 -0.55 -8.89 1.87
C ALA A 329 0.26 -8.57 3.13
N GLN A 330 1.32 -7.78 2.95
CA GLN A 330 1.97 -7.05 4.04
C GLN A 330 1.15 -5.79 4.36
N ALA A 331 0.28 -5.87 5.36
CA ALA A 331 -0.50 -4.73 5.87
C ALA A 331 0.18 -4.11 7.11
N LEU A 332 1.49 -3.84 7.02
CA LEU A 332 2.32 -3.25 8.07
C LEU A 332 3.35 -2.33 7.40
N GLN A 333 3.66 -1.19 8.01
CA GLN A 333 4.70 -0.25 7.57
C GLN A 333 5.82 -0.14 8.61
#